data_AF-A0A3A0EAU7-F1
#
_entry.id   AF-A0A3A0EAU7-F1
#
_cell.length_a   1.000
_cell.length_b   1.000
_cell.length_c   1.000
_cell.angle_alpha   90.00
_cell.angle_beta   90.00
_cell.angle_gamma   90.00
#
_symmetry.space_group_name_H-M   'P 1'
#
loop_
_entity.id
_entity.type
_entity.pdbx_description
1 polymer ?
#
loop_
_entity_poly.entity_id
_entity_poly.type
_entity_poly.pdbx_seq_one_letter_code
_entity_poly.pdbx_strand_id
1 'polypeptide(L)'
;MLARYGRREIQSACKQPYLTWAHKRGDANMKSKFALAALAAVGAVVISGTLSAASDVKPQNAGAPFNASGYYDFEITFSSDGKTAVWASNRPGGHGGNDLYYAEFKNGTWGPAINFGPAVNSGVNEQEAAMTDDGQVVYFTRYHDPKDFLSGDLYISRKVNGKWQKAQSWNDVPELPALNTPDGEEHCPIFVHKDLIYFSTNRKGTQASDIWQVARKNGVWGKPEPLPGTINSPHRDHIHWNNLSKDKKALLVISDRPDGGSLGGSDEWISRMNEKGEWSTPINLGPTVNSSGNEICWVPTPDGSFMGATNRSGLGQGALHFVKGTVLTLQGFEADTAAPINIFKIQ
;
A
#
# COMPACT_ATOMS: atom_id res chain seq x y z
N MET A 1 -6.07 40.54 -12.51
CA MET A 1 -6.64 40.27 -11.18
C MET A 1 -7.25 38.85 -11.16
N LEU A 2 -6.44 37.81 -11.45
CA LEU A 2 -6.89 36.40 -11.55
C LEU A 2 -5.71 35.39 -11.34
N ALA A 3 -4.71 35.73 -10.52
CA ALA A 3 -3.51 34.91 -10.33
C ALA A 3 -3.15 34.63 -8.86
N ARG A 4 -4.10 34.77 -7.91
CA ARG A 4 -3.82 34.61 -6.47
C ARG A 4 -4.69 33.61 -5.71
N TYR A 5 -5.61 32.90 -6.38
CA TYR A 5 -6.52 31.95 -5.70
C TYR A 5 -6.06 30.48 -5.73
N GLY A 6 -5.17 30.06 -6.63
CA GLY A 6 -4.79 28.64 -6.77
C GLY A 6 -3.78 28.06 -5.77
N ARG A 7 -3.18 28.86 -4.88
CA ARG A 7 -2.12 28.36 -3.95
C ARG A 7 -2.61 27.99 -2.55
N ARG A 8 -3.82 28.39 -2.15
CA ARG A 8 -4.34 28.11 -0.79
C ARG A 8 -5.22 26.87 -0.69
N GLU A 9 -5.88 26.46 -1.76
CA GLU A 9 -6.71 25.24 -1.76
C GLU A 9 -5.89 23.96 -2.02
N ILE A 10 -4.77 24.04 -2.75
CA ILE A 10 -3.89 22.87 -3.01
C ILE A 10 -3.08 22.46 -1.77
N GLN A 11 -2.79 23.39 -0.84
CA GLN A 11 -2.25 23.03 0.48
C GLN A 11 -3.25 22.23 1.33
N SER A 12 -4.53 22.15 0.95
CA SER A 12 -5.55 21.36 1.63
C SER A 12 -5.56 19.90 1.16
N ALA A 13 -5.28 19.64 -0.12
CA ALA A 13 -5.34 18.28 -0.70
C ALA A 13 -4.16 17.39 -0.23
N CYS A 14 -2.98 17.97 -0.01
CA CYS A 14 -1.84 17.29 0.65
C CYS A 14 -1.87 17.41 2.19
N LYS A 15 -2.89 18.06 2.74
CA LYS A 15 -3.25 18.05 4.16
C LYS A 15 -4.49 17.19 4.41
N GLN A 16 -4.75 16.17 3.59
CA GLN A 16 -5.50 15.04 4.12
C GLN A 16 -4.66 14.49 5.27
N PRO A 17 -5.13 14.59 6.53
CA PRO A 17 -4.34 14.21 7.66
C PRO A 17 -4.18 12.70 7.61
N TYR A 18 -2.95 12.22 7.42
CA TYR A 18 -2.52 11.06 8.19
C TYR A 18 -2.81 11.45 9.64
N LEU A 19 -3.94 10.96 10.18
CA LEU A 19 -4.54 11.40 11.44
C LEU A 19 -3.46 11.56 12.51
N THR A 20 -3.04 12.80 12.76
CA THR A 20 -2.20 13.11 13.91
C THR A 20 -3.08 13.00 15.14
N TRP A 21 -3.09 11.84 15.79
CA TRP A 21 -3.61 11.73 17.15
C TRP A 21 -2.59 12.36 18.09
N ALA A 22 -2.74 13.64 18.36
CA ALA A 22 -2.07 14.28 19.47
C ALA A 22 -2.68 13.70 20.77
N HIS A 23 -2.00 12.72 21.39
CA HIS A 23 -2.30 12.34 22.77
C HIS A 23 -2.16 13.57 23.68
N LYS A 24 -3.28 14.00 24.27
CA LYS A 24 -3.30 14.90 25.41
C LYS A 24 -2.46 14.27 26.53
N ARG A 25 -1.38 14.95 26.91
CA ARG A 25 -0.62 14.63 28.13
C ARG A 25 -1.57 14.76 29.32
N GLY A 26 -1.78 13.64 30.02
CA GLY A 26 -2.26 13.61 31.39
C GLY A 26 -1.16 13.01 32.25
N ASP A 27 -0.70 13.79 33.24
CA ASP A 27 0.23 13.36 34.27
C ASP A 27 -0.28 12.12 35.03
N ALA A 28 0.60 11.14 35.28
CA ALA A 28 0.63 10.40 36.53
C ALA A 28 1.95 9.63 36.68
N ASN A 29 2.68 9.95 37.75
CA ASN A 29 3.74 9.13 38.32
C ASN A 29 3.30 7.66 38.46
N MET A 30 4.06 6.72 37.92
CA MET A 30 4.00 5.33 38.38
C MET A 30 5.38 4.66 38.35
N LYS A 31 5.99 4.58 39.54
CA LYS A 31 7.08 3.65 39.83
C LYS A 31 6.47 2.27 40.10
N SER A 32 6.81 1.24 39.33
CA SER A 32 6.74 -0.16 39.78
C SER A 32 7.59 -1.03 38.86
N LYS A 33 8.71 -1.57 39.35
CA LYS A 33 8.90 -2.91 39.96
C LYS A 33 8.71 -4.04 38.95
N PHE A 34 9.84 -4.55 38.45
CA PHE A 34 9.94 -5.83 37.75
C PHE A 34 9.47 -6.96 38.68
N ALA A 35 8.47 -7.73 38.22
CA ALA A 35 8.16 -9.05 38.76
C ALA A 35 8.40 -10.06 37.63
N LEU A 36 9.32 -10.99 37.89
CA LEU A 36 9.65 -12.11 37.02
C LEU A 36 8.49 -13.12 37.08
N ALA A 37 7.77 -13.32 35.97
CA ALA A 37 6.83 -14.43 35.84
C ALA A 37 7.35 -15.38 34.76
N ALA A 38 7.56 -16.64 35.16
CA ALA A 38 8.06 -17.72 34.32
C ALA A 38 7.07 -18.04 33.18
N LEU A 39 7.56 -18.01 31.93
CA LEU A 39 6.80 -18.50 30.78
C LEU A 39 6.85 -20.03 30.73
N ALA A 40 5.66 -20.65 30.72
CA ALA A 40 5.49 -22.02 30.28
C ALA A 40 5.73 -22.11 28.75
N ALA A 41 6.48 -23.13 28.34
CA ALA A 41 6.91 -23.34 26.97
C ALA A 41 5.73 -23.64 26.03
N VAL A 42 5.39 -22.69 25.17
CA VAL A 42 4.79 -22.95 23.86
C VAL A 42 5.93 -22.83 22.86
N GLY A 43 6.13 -23.86 22.03
CA GLY A 43 7.23 -23.94 21.07
C GLY A 43 7.19 -22.80 20.07
N ALA A 44 7.80 -21.67 20.42
CA ALA A 44 8.24 -20.66 19.47
C ALA A 44 9.42 -21.24 18.72
N VAL A 45 9.28 -21.38 17.39
CA VAL A 45 10.46 -21.48 16.53
C VAL A 45 11.20 -20.16 16.69
N VAL A 46 12.23 -20.16 17.54
CA VAL A 46 13.19 -19.06 17.61
C VAL A 46 13.95 -19.09 16.30
N ILE A 47 13.59 -18.19 15.38
CA ILE A 47 14.43 -17.89 14.23
C ILE A 47 15.64 -17.14 14.80
N SER A 48 16.67 -17.88 15.21
CA SER A 48 17.97 -17.32 15.57
C SER A 48 18.73 -16.98 14.28
N GLY A 49 18.26 -15.95 13.58
CA GLY A 49 19.04 -15.24 12.59
C GLY A 49 19.51 -13.94 13.22
N THR A 50 20.81 -13.76 13.41
CA THR A 50 21.35 -12.42 13.63
C THR A 50 20.99 -11.59 12.39
N LEU A 51 20.07 -10.63 12.55
CA LEU A 51 19.91 -9.53 11.61
C LEU A 51 21.24 -8.77 11.60
N SER A 52 22.13 -9.19 10.71
CA SER A 52 23.27 -8.37 10.31
C SER A 52 22.67 -7.08 9.77
N ALA A 53 22.88 -5.96 10.46
CA ALA A 53 22.53 -4.65 9.94
C ALA A 53 23.13 -4.53 8.54
N ALA A 54 22.28 -4.54 7.51
CA ALA A 54 22.72 -4.24 6.16
C ALA A 54 23.22 -2.79 6.19
N SER A 55 24.53 -2.65 6.10
CA SER A 55 25.24 -1.37 5.98
C SER A 55 24.71 -0.59 4.76
N ASP A 56 24.33 0.67 4.99
CA ASP A 56 24.25 1.79 4.02
C ASP A 56 23.37 1.66 2.76
N VAL A 57 22.21 1.01 2.83
CA VAL A 57 21.21 1.19 1.76
C VAL A 57 20.41 2.47 2.01
N LYS A 58 20.77 3.54 1.30
CA LYS A 58 19.99 4.80 1.32
C LYS A 58 18.91 4.77 0.23
N PRO A 59 17.67 5.14 0.54
CA PRO A 59 16.65 5.33 -0.48
C PRO A 59 17.11 6.36 -1.51
N GLN A 60 16.91 6.06 -2.78
CA GLN A 60 17.25 6.93 -3.90
C GLN A 60 15.97 7.43 -4.56
N ASN A 61 15.92 8.72 -4.89
CA ASN A 61 14.79 9.26 -5.63
C ASN A 61 14.60 8.49 -6.95
N ALA A 62 13.35 8.19 -7.29
CA ALA A 62 13.04 7.36 -8.45
C ALA A 62 13.36 8.01 -9.80
N GLY A 63 13.49 9.33 -9.88
CA GLY A 63 13.70 10.05 -11.13
C GLY A 63 12.56 9.90 -12.13
N ALA A 64 12.72 10.49 -13.30
CA ALA A 64 11.78 10.31 -14.42
C ALA A 64 11.82 8.84 -14.89
N PRO A 65 10.71 8.25 -15.38
CA PRO A 65 9.41 8.88 -15.62
C PRO A 65 8.51 8.98 -14.37
N PHE A 66 8.91 8.37 -13.27
CA PHE A 66 8.09 8.20 -12.08
C PHE A 66 7.91 9.48 -11.28
N ASN A 67 9.00 10.16 -10.94
CA ASN A 67 8.95 11.44 -10.25
C ASN A 67 8.96 12.60 -11.23
N ALA A 68 7.94 13.46 -11.15
CA ALA A 68 7.84 14.72 -11.85
C ALA A 68 8.26 15.87 -10.91
N SER A 69 9.25 16.66 -11.32
CA SER A 69 9.79 17.74 -10.49
C SER A 69 8.72 18.76 -10.09
N GLY A 70 8.57 19.01 -8.79
CA GLY A 70 7.61 19.96 -8.22
C GLY A 70 6.19 19.41 -8.03
N TYR A 71 5.99 18.12 -8.26
CA TYR A 71 4.71 17.41 -8.12
C TYR A 71 4.83 16.28 -7.11
N TYR A 72 3.69 15.77 -6.68
CA TYR A 72 3.57 14.61 -5.82
C TYR A 72 3.35 13.37 -6.68
N ASP A 73 4.16 12.34 -6.45
CA ASP A 73 4.12 11.02 -7.06
C ASP A 73 4.23 9.98 -5.94
N PHE A 74 3.24 9.09 -5.83
CA PHE A 74 3.14 8.15 -4.71
C PHE A 74 2.27 6.94 -5.09
N GLU A 75 2.19 5.94 -4.20
CA GLU A 75 1.36 4.74 -4.36
C GLU A 75 1.64 3.96 -5.66
N ILE A 76 2.93 3.79 -6.00
CA ILE A 76 3.29 3.01 -7.18
C ILE A 76 3.04 1.52 -6.96
N THR A 77 2.47 0.86 -7.95
CA THR A 77 2.34 -0.58 -8.04
C THR A 77 2.85 -1.08 -9.40
N PHE A 78 3.05 -2.39 -9.51
CA PHE A 78 3.54 -3.03 -10.74
C PHE A 78 2.58 -4.14 -11.17
N SER A 79 2.43 -4.33 -12.49
CA SER A 79 1.86 -5.58 -13.02
C SER A 79 2.72 -6.76 -12.57
N SER A 80 2.11 -7.95 -12.41
CA SER A 80 2.88 -9.14 -12.03
C SER A 80 4.05 -9.35 -12.98
N ASP A 81 3.87 -9.22 -14.29
CA ASP A 81 4.96 -9.41 -15.23
C ASP A 81 6.08 -8.37 -15.14
N GLY A 82 5.93 -7.37 -14.27
CA GLY A 82 6.89 -6.31 -14.03
C GLY A 82 7.01 -5.30 -15.16
N LYS A 83 6.20 -5.45 -16.23
CA LYS A 83 6.32 -4.65 -17.45
C LYS A 83 5.51 -3.37 -17.41
N THR A 84 4.68 -3.17 -16.40
CA THR A 84 3.88 -1.96 -16.27
C THR A 84 3.93 -1.47 -14.83
N ALA A 85 4.16 -0.18 -14.66
CA ALA A 85 4.07 0.50 -13.38
C ALA A 85 2.86 1.44 -13.43
N VAL A 86 2.15 1.56 -12.31
CA VAL A 86 0.97 2.44 -12.15
C VAL A 86 1.16 3.22 -10.87
N TRP A 87 0.91 4.53 -10.87
CA TRP A 87 1.05 5.37 -9.68
C TRP A 87 0.10 6.57 -9.74
N ALA A 88 -0.12 7.20 -8.59
CA ALA A 88 -0.87 8.44 -8.48
C ALA A 88 0.07 9.65 -8.64
N SER A 89 -0.37 10.67 -9.38
CA SER A 89 0.41 11.88 -9.60
C SER A 89 -0.48 13.12 -9.78
N ASN A 90 -0.05 14.27 -9.25
CA ASN A 90 -0.68 15.56 -9.56
C ASN A 90 0.09 16.36 -10.63
N ARG A 91 0.87 15.68 -11.47
CA ARG A 91 1.60 16.33 -12.59
C ARG A 91 0.66 17.00 -13.59
N PRO A 92 1.13 18.01 -14.36
CA PRO A 92 0.29 18.71 -15.32
C PRO A 92 -0.22 17.79 -16.44
N GLY A 93 -1.39 18.12 -16.97
CA GLY A 93 -2.04 17.33 -18.02
C GLY A 93 -2.96 16.22 -17.51
N GLY A 94 -3.19 16.17 -16.19
CA GLY A 94 -4.22 15.37 -15.56
C GLY A 94 -5.64 15.95 -15.70
N HIS A 95 -6.62 15.23 -15.14
CA HIS A 95 -8.04 15.55 -15.16
C HIS A 95 -8.55 16.19 -13.86
N GLY A 96 -7.78 16.14 -12.77
CA GLY A 96 -8.26 16.54 -11.46
C GLY A 96 -7.16 16.71 -10.42
N GLY A 97 -7.41 16.21 -9.21
CA GLY A 97 -6.50 16.31 -8.08
C GLY A 97 -5.24 15.46 -8.29
N ASN A 98 -5.26 14.23 -7.77
CA ASN A 98 -4.30 13.20 -8.14
C ASN A 98 -4.92 12.33 -9.23
N ASP A 99 -4.17 12.11 -10.29
CA ASP A 99 -4.56 11.29 -11.43
C ASP A 99 -3.71 10.02 -11.46
N LEU A 100 -4.26 8.93 -12.01
CA LEU A 100 -3.47 7.74 -12.29
C LEU A 100 -2.67 7.92 -13.57
N TYR A 101 -1.40 7.50 -13.49
CA TYR A 101 -0.46 7.38 -14.59
C TYR A 101 0.12 5.98 -14.66
N TYR A 102 0.51 5.56 -15.85
CA TYR A 102 1.28 4.33 -16.04
C TYR A 102 2.47 4.53 -16.98
N ALA A 103 3.44 3.64 -16.88
CA ALA A 103 4.55 3.52 -17.81
C ALA A 103 4.78 2.04 -18.13
N GLU A 104 5.24 1.76 -19.34
CA GLU A 104 5.58 0.40 -19.77
C GLU A 104 7.10 0.23 -19.82
N PHE A 105 7.60 -0.89 -19.32
CA PHE A 105 8.99 -1.28 -19.43
C PHE A 105 9.21 -2.01 -20.75
N LYS A 106 9.99 -1.41 -21.65
CA LYS A 106 10.31 -1.96 -22.97
C LYS A 106 11.78 -1.74 -23.27
N ASN A 107 12.42 -2.73 -23.90
CA ASN A 107 13.81 -2.65 -24.35
C ASN A 107 14.80 -2.24 -23.23
N GLY A 108 14.53 -2.66 -21.99
CA GLY A 108 15.40 -2.41 -20.86
C GLY A 108 15.26 -1.02 -20.24
N THR A 109 14.23 -0.25 -20.56
CA THR A 109 13.95 1.07 -19.98
C THR A 109 12.44 1.29 -19.77
N TRP A 110 12.09 2.17 -18.84
CA TRP A 110 10.72 2.64 -18.67
C TRP A 110 10.39 3.70 -19.73
N GLY A 111 9.23 3.54 -20.37
CA GLY A 111 8.67 4.55 -21.27
C GLY A 111 8.20 5.81 -20.52
N PRO A 112 7.73 6.84 -21.25
CA PRO A 112 7.17 8.03 -20.62
C PRO A 112 5.93 7.70 -19.78
N ALA A 113 5.63 8.56 -18.81
CA ALA A 113 4.38 8.48 -18.07
C ALA A 113 3.17 8.82 -18.95
N ILE A 114 2.17 7.95 -18.93
CA ILE A 114 0.93 8.06 -19.71
C ILE A 114 -0.23 8.21 -18.73
N ASN A 115 -1.01 9.29 -18.86
CA ASN A 115 -2.24 9.47 -18.08
C ASN A 115 -3.29 8.44 -18.53
N PHE A 116 -4.03 7.83 -17.61
CA PHE A 116 -5.06 6.83 -17.96
C PHE A 116 -6.25 7.41 -18.75
N GLY A 117 -6.39 8.73 -18.76
CA GLY A 117 -7.43 9.46 -19.47
C GLY A 117 -8.75 9.53 -18.71
N PRO A 118 -9.76 10.23 -19.27
CA PRO A 118 -11.00 10.59 -18.57
C PRO A 118 -11.97 9.42 -18.39
N ALA A 119 -11.62 8.24 -18.93
CA ALA A 119 -12.37 7.02 -18.68
C ALA A 119 -12.09 6.48 -17.27
N VAL A 120 -10.86 6.65 -16.78
CA VAL A 120 -10.43 6.18 -15.44
C VAL A 120 -10.35 7.35 -14.47
N ASN A 121 -9.63 8.40 -14.88
CA ASN A 121 -9.42 9.58 -14.05
C ASN A 121 -10.64 10.50 -14.07
N SER A 122 -10.82 11.27 -13.00
CA SER A 122 -11.94 12.19 -12.83
C SER A 122 -11.47 13.59 -12.43
N GLY A 123 -12.41 14.45 -12.01
CA GLY A 123 -12.09 15.76 -11.47
C GLY A 123 -11.63 15.74 -10.00
N VAL A 124 -11.63 14.57 -9.36
CA VAL A 124 -11.25 14.40 -7.94
C VAL A 124 -9.93 13.63 -7.83
N ASN A 125 -9.67 12.93 -6.73
CA ASN A 125 -8.41 12.17 -6.57
C ASN A 125 -8.62 10.70 -6.88
N GLU A 126 -7.78 10.14 -7.74
CA GLU A 126 -7.56 8.70 -7.90
C GLU A 126 -6.20 8.31 -7.33
N GLN A 127 -6.20 7.24 -6.52
CA GLN A 127 -5.11 6.82 -5.67
C GLN A 127 -5.08 5.29 -5.52
N GLU A 128 -3.99 4.77 -4.96
CA GLU A 128 -3.83 3.37 -4.54
C GLU A 128 -4.15 2.36 -5.63
N ALA A 129 -3.79 2.72 -6.87
CA ALA A 129 -4.15 1.96 -8.03
C ALA A 129 -3.34 0.70 -8.18
N ALA A 130 -3.97 -0.29 -8.76
CA ALA A 130 -3.34 -1.55 -9.05
C ALA A 130 -3.98 -2.24 -10.24
N MET A 131 -3.20 -3.09 -10.88
CA MET A 131 -3.53 -3.63 -12.18
C MET A 131 -3.40 -5.15 -12.19
N THR A 132 -4.29 -5.80 -12.94
CA THR A 132 -4.17 -7.23 -13.20
C THR A 132 -2.94 -7.54 -14.04
N ASP A 133 -2.44 -8.75 -13.87
CA ASP A 133 -1.30 -9.34 -14.57
C ASP A 133 -1.34 -9.17 -16.10
N ASP A 134 -2.54 -9.27 -16.68
CA ASP A 134 -2.79 -9.14 -18.11
C ASP A 134 -2.90 -7.67 -18.59
N GLY A 135 -2.79 -6.70 -17.67
CA GLY A 135 -2.92 -5.27 -17.94
C GLY A 135 -4.31 -4.85 -18.43
N GLN A 136 -5.34 -5.69 -18.23
CA GLN A 136 -6.69 -5.46 -18.72
C GLN A 136 -7.62 -4.83 -17.70
N VAL A 137 -7.29 -4.82 -16.41
CA VAL A 137 -8.13 -4.27 -15.36
C VAL A 137 -7.29 -3.44 -14.41
N VAL A 138 -7.79 -2.25 -14.07
CA VAL A 138 -7.24 -1.41 -13.00
C VAL A 138 -8.29 -1.25 -11.91
N TYR A 139 -7.87 -1.44 -10.67
CA TYR A 139 -8.63 -1.15 -9.46
C TYR A 139 -7.95 0.01 -8.76
N PHE A 140 -8.70 0.87 -8.10
CA PHE A 140 -8.15 2.06 -7.46
C PHE A 140 -9.14 2.62 -6.46
N THR A 141 -8.66 3.48 -5.58
CA THR A 141 -9.49 4.24 -4.67
C THR A 141 -9.77 5.61 -5.28
N ARG A 142 -11.01 6.08 -5.24
CA ARG A 142 -11.37 7.44 -5.58
C ARG A 142 -11.78 8.18 -4.31
N TYR A 143 -11.17 9.33 -4.08
CA TYR A 143 -11.46 10.18 -2.92
C TYR A 143 -12.24 11.42 -3.35
N HIS A 144 -13.18 11.83 -2.50
CA HIS A 144 -13.96 13.07 -2.62
C HIS A 144 -14.85 13.18 -3.87
N ASP A 145 -15.29 12.06 -4.48
CA ASP A 145 -16.40 12.15 -5.45
C ASP A 145 -17.65 12.66 -4.69
N PRO A 146 -18.37 13.67 -5.19
CA PRO A 146 -19.60 14.16 -4.55
C PRO A 146 -20.69 13.10 -4.38
N LYS A 147 -20.56 11.95 -5.07
CA LYS A 147 -21.44 10.77 -4.91
C LYS A 147 -20.98 9.82 -3.82
N ASP A 148 -19.75 9.94 -3.34
CA ASP A 148 -19.13 9.05 -2.35
C ASP A 148 -19.44 9.53 -0.92
N PHE A 149 -19.40 8.59 0.03
CA PHE A 149 -20.03 8.74 1.34
C PHE A 149 -19.14 9.23 2.49
N LEU A 150 -17.90 9.70 2.25
CA LEU A 150 -17.21 10.78 3.00
C LEU A 150 -15.68 10.78 2.86
N SER A 151 -15.03 9.72 2.38
CA SER A 151 -13.56 9.76 2.26
C SER A 151 -12.94 9.04 1.07
N GLY A 152 -13.11 7.72 0.84
CA GLY A 152 -12.55 7.06 -0.34
C GLY A 152 -13.20 5.70 -0.63
N ASP A 153 -13.60 5.49 -1.88
CA ASP A 153 -14.32 4.28 -2.34
C ASP A 153 -13.51 3.51 -3.38
N LEU A 154 -13.68 2.18 -3.44
CA LEU A 154 -13.07 1.35 -4.48
C LEU A 154 -13.81 1.52 -5.82
N TYR A 155 -13.02 1.60 -6.89
CA TYR A 155 -13.45 1.66 -8.28
C TYR A 155 -12.68 0.65 -9.12
N ILE A 156 -13.26 0.33 -10.28
CA ILE A 156 -12.65 -0.54 -11.29
C ILE A 156 -12.82 0.07 -12.69
N SER A 157 -11.81 -0.08 -13.54
CA SER A 157 -11.95 0.09 -14.99
C SER A 157 -11.35 -1.10 -15.72
N ARG A 158 -11.98 -1.48 -16.84
CA ARG A 158 -11.53 -2.56 -17.72
C ARG A 158 -11.07 -1.99 -19.05
N LYS A 159 -10.08 -2.62 -19.66
CA LYS A 159 -9.62 -2.32 -21.01
C LYS A 159 -10.37 -3.23 -21.99
N VAL A 160 -10.99 -2.64 -23.00
CA VAL A 160 -11.69 -3.34 -24.08
C VAL A 160 -11.13 -2.84 -25.40
N ASN A 161 -10.63 -3.76 -26.24
CA ASN A 161 -9.98 -3.42 -27.51
C ASN A 161 -8.88 -2.35 -27.36
N GLY A 162 -8.06 -2.48 -26.33
CA GLY A 162 -6.97 -1.55 -26.03
C GLY A 162 -7.38 -0.21 -25.39
N LYS A 163 -8.68 0.01 -25.14
CA LYS A 163 -9.20 1.26 -24.57
C LYS A 163 -9.79 1.05 -23.19
N TRP A 164 -9.39 1.87 -22.23
CA TRP A 164 -10.02 1.90 -20.91
C TRP A 164 -11.49 2.31 -21.04
N GLN A 165 -12.35 1.56 -20.36
CA GLN A 165 -13.77 1.86 -20.25
C GLN A 165 -14.00 2.81 -19.08
N LYS A 166 -15.19 3.41 -19.03
CA LYS A 166 -15.58 4.28 -17.93
C LYS A 166 -15.47 3.50 -16.61
N ALA A 167 -14.79 4.09 -15.62
CA ALA A 167 -14.68 3.52 -14.29
C ALA A 167 -16.07 3.34 -13.66
N GLN A 168 -16.24 2.20 -12.97
CA GLN A 168 -17.44 1.82 -12.25
C GLN A 168 -17.10 1.80 -10.76
N SER A 169 -18.05 2.20 -9.91
CA SER A 169 -17.93 1.93 -8.48
C SER A 169 -17.84 0.42 -8.28
N TRP A 170 -17.01 -0.03 -7.35
CA TRP A 170 -16.80 -1.46 -7.09
C TRP A 170 -18.12 -2.21 -6.85
N ASN A 171 -19.04 -1.60 -6.08
CA ASN A 171 -20.32 -2.21 -5.74
C ASN A 171 -21.29 -2.30 -6.94
N ASP A 172 -21.05 -1.57 -8.04
CA ASP A 172 -21.87 -1.65 -9.26
C ASP A 172 -21.50 -2.84 -10.16
N VAL A 173 -20.46 -3.61 -9.80
CA VAL A 173 -19.92 -4.71 -10.60
C VAL A 173 -20.50 -6.02 -10.10
N PRO A 174 -21.41 -6.68 -10.85
CA PRO A 174 -22.19 -7.81 -10.33
C PRO A 174 -21.35 -9.03 -9.92
N GLU A 175 -20.14 -9.19 -10.45
CA GLU A 175 -19.27 -10.32 -10.15
C GLU A 175 -18.44 -10.14 -8.86
N LEU A 176 -18.44 -8.94 -8.26
CA LEU A 176 -17.65 -8.59 -7.08
C LEU A 176 -18.52 -8.59 -5.81
N PRO A 177 -17.94 -8.86 -4.63
CA PRO A 177 -18.64 -8.66 -3.37
C PRO A 177 -18.85 -7.17 -3.13
N ALA A 178 -19.94 -6.79 -2.44
CA ALA A 178 -20.09 -5.42 -1.96
C ALA A 178 -19.03 -5.15 -0.88
N LEU A 179 -18.12 -4.21 -1.16
CA LEU A 179 -17.05 -3.81 -0.25
C LEU A 179 -17.23 -2.38 0.23
N ASN A 180 -17.52 -1.44 -0.67
CA ASN A 180 -17.68 -0.03 -0.30
C ASN A 180 -18.83 0.12 0.69
N THR A 181 -18.59 0.83 1.81
CA THR A 181 -19.62 1.12 2.81
C THR A 181 -19.85 2.62 2.96
N PRO A 182 -21.06 3.06 3.37
CA PRO A 182 -21.31 4.49 3.59
C PRO A 182 -20.55 5.11 4.77
N ASP A 183 -19.91 4.30 5.59
CA ASP A 183 -19.30 4.66 6.87
C ASP A 183 -17.82 4.28 6.98
N GLY A 184 -17.22 3.86 5.87
CA GLY A 184 -15.83 3.40 5.81
C GLY A 184 -15.12 3.89 4.55
N GLU A 185 -13.80 3.87 4.62
CA GLU A 185 -12.88 3.99 3.50
C GLU A 185 -12.43 2.60 3.14
N GLU A 186 -12.63 2.18 1.90
CA GLU A 186 -12.11 0.93 1.38
C GLU A 186 -10.99 1.20 0.40
N HIS A 187 -9.85 0.56 0.63
CA HIS A 187 -8.69 0.74 -0.22
C HIS A 187 -7.86 -0.53 -0.37
N CYS A 188 -6.98 -0.50 -1.36
CA CYS A 188 -5.96 -1.51 -1.61
C CYS A 188 -6.49 -2.96 -1.62
N PRO A 189 -7.43 -3.33 -2.52
CA PRO A 189 -7.83 -4.72 -2.62
C PRO A 189 -6.61 -5.60 -2.97
N ILE A 190 -6.62 -6.88 -2.63
CA ILE A 190 -5.64 -7.85 -3.13
C ILE A 190 -6.45 -9.08 -3.53
N PHE A 191 -6.47 -9.40 -4.82
CA PHE A 191 -7.13 -10.60 -5.30
C PHE A 191 -6.20 -11.80 -5.19
N VAL A 192 -6.54 -12.70 -4.27
CA VAL A 192 -5.82 -13.95 -4.04
C VAL A 192 -6.46 -15.05 -4.89
N HIS A 193 -6.02 -15.16 -6.15
CA HIS A 193 -6.73 -15.90 -7.21
C HIS A 193 -8.18 -15.40 -7.38
N LYS A 194 -9.12 -16.29 -7.69
CA LYS A 194 -10.54 -16.00 -7.94
C LYS A 194 -11.44 -16.11 -6.70
N ASP A 195 -10.88 -16.55 -5.58
CA ASP A 195 -11.66 -17.05 -4.43
C ASP A 195 -11.38 -16.34 -3.10
N LEU A 196 -10.50 -15.34 -3.06
CA LEU A 196 -10.23 -14.60 -1.84
C LEU A 196 -9.78 -13.19 -2.18
N ILE A 197 -10.25 -12.21 -1.41
CA ILE A 197 -9.82 -10.83 -1.51
C ILE A 197 -9.38 -10.38 -0.12
N TYR A 198 -8.23 -9.70 -0.01
CA TYR A 198 -7.90 -8.87 1.13
C TYR A 198 -8.16 -7.40 0.79
N PHE A 199 -8.43 -6.56 1.78
CA PHE A 199 -8.54 -5.12 1.59
C PHE A 199 -8.36 -4.41 2.95
N SER A 200 -8.08 -3.12 2.92
CA SER A 200 -8.01 -2.29 4.13
C SER A 200 -9.26 -1.45 4.27
N THR A 201 -9.70 -1.27 5.52
CA THR A 201 -10.89 -0.47 5.80
C THR A 201 -10.88 0.16 7.19
N ASN A 202 -11.51 1.32 7.33
CA ASN A 202 -11.81 1.98 8.61
C ASN A 202 -13.32 1.98 8.95
N ARG A 203 -14.10 1.10 8.31
CA ARG A 203 -15.55 0.92 8.55
C ARG A 203 -15.87 0.69 10.03
N LYS A 204 -17.12 0.94 10.42
CA LYS A 204 -17.57 0.63 11.78
C LYS A 204 -17.28 -0.83 12.16
N GLY A 205 -16.60 -0.99 13.30
CA GLY A 205 -16.13 -2.29 13.78
C GLY A 205 -14.63 -2.48 13.64
N THR A 206 -13.93 -1.56 12.95
CA THR A 206 -12.47 -1.48 13.00
C THR A 206 -11.96 -0.73 14.22
N GLN A 207 -10.68 -0.91 14.56
CA GLN A 207 -10.05 -0.21 15.68
C GLN A 207 -9.50 1.17 15.27
N ALA A 208 -8.79 1.26 14.15
CA ALA A 208 -8.33 2.51 13.54
C ALA A 208 -8.36 2.44 12.01
N SER A 209 -7.78 1.37 11.46
CA SER A 209 -7.93 0.81 10.13
C SER A 209 -7.50 -0.64 10.27
N ASP A 210 -8.24 -1.58 9.69
CA ASP A 210 -7.94 -3.00 9.81
C ASP A 210 -7.87 -3.64 8.42
N ILE A 211 -7.14 -4.76 8.35
CA ILE A 211 -7.09 -5.61 7.17
C ILE A 211 -8.24 -6.62 7.25
N TRP A 212 -9.08 -6.64 6.23
CA TRP A 212 -10.23 -7.52 6.12
C TRP A 212 -10.07 -8.46 4.93
N GLN A 213 -10.86 -9.53 4.92
CA GLN A 213 -10.91 -10.51 3.86
C GLN A 213 -12.34 -10.83 3.46
N VAL A 214 -12.52 -11.28 2.22
CA VAL A 214 -13.76 -11.91 1.77
C VAL A 214 -13.44 -13.14 0.92
N ALA A 215 -13.92 -14.30 1.37
CA ALA A 215 -13.71 -15.57 0.68
C ALA A 215 -14.88 -15.88 -0.25
N ARG A 216 -14.59 -16.47 -1.41
CA ARG A 216 -15.56 -17.05 -2.33
C ARG A 216 -15.63 -18.55 -2.10
N LYS A 217 -16.84 -19.08 -1.91
CA LYS A 217 -17.09 -20.52 -1.79
C LYS A 217 -18.19 -20.90 -2.75
N ASN A 218 -17.96 -21.95 -3.56
CA ASN A 218 -18.91 -22.44 -4.56
C ASN A 218 -19.43 -21.34 -5.52
N GLY A 219 -18.53 -20.43 -5.93
CA GLY A 219 -18.87 -19.33 -6.85
C GLY A 219 -19.54 -18.12 -6.20
N VAL A 220 -19.85 -18.17 -4.90
CA VAL A 220 -20.53 -17.08 -4.16
C VAL A 220 -19.54 -16.43 -3.20
N TRP A 221 -19.46 -15.09 -3.23
CA TRP A 221 -18.69 -14.34 -2.26
C TRP A 221 -19.39 -14.36 -0.89
N GLY A 222 -18.60 -14.58 0.16
CA GLY A 222 -19.05 -14.50 1.54
C GLY A 222 -19.20 -13.06 2.02
N LYS A 223 -19.34 -12.91 3.34
CA LYS A 223 -19.30 -11.60 3.99
C LYS A 223 -17.84 -11.17 4.22
N PRO A 224 -17.54 -9.86 4.21
CA PRO A 224 -16.26 -9.37 4.69
C PRO A 224 -16.06 -9.69 6.17
N GLU A 225 -14.86 -10.14 6.53
CA GLU A 225 -14.46 -10.49 7.89
C GLU A 225 -13.07 -9.91 8.18
N PRO A 226 -12.79 -9.40 9.40
CA PRO A 226 -11.46 -8.93 9.74
C PRO A 226 -10.46 -10.09 9.78
N LEU A 227 -9.20 -9.81 9.43
CA LEU A 227 -8.11 -10.74 9.74
C LEU A 227 -7.96 -10.92 11.27
N PRO A 228 -7.38 -12.04 11.73
CA PRO A 228 -7.22 -12.33 13.15
C PRO A 228 -6.46 -11.23 13.89
N GLY A 229 -6.66 -11.14 15.21
CA GLY A 229 -5.94 -10.20 16.09
C GLY A 229 -4.43 -10.45 16.19
N THR A 230 -3.91 -11.50 15.57
CA THR A 230 -2.46 -11.67 15.37
C THR A 230 -1.92 -10.73 14.29
N ILE A 231 -2.74 -10.39 13.29
CA ILE A 231 -2.44 -9.40 12.26
C ILE A 231 -2.95 -8.03 12.69
N ASN A 232 -4.26 -7.89 12.86
CA ASN A 232 -4.90 -6.62 13.25
C ASN A 232 -4.65 -6.35 14.73
N SER A 233 -4.20 -5.14 15.02
CA SER A 233 -3.88 -4.64 16.35
C SER A 233 -4.82 -3.48 16.70
N PRO A 234 -4.80 -2.97 17.94
CA PRO A 234 -5.53 -1.74 18.31
C PRO A 234 -5.09 -0.47 17.58
N HIS A 235 -4.09 -0.59 16.72
CA HIS A 235 -3.47 0.48 15.95
C HIS A 235 -3.95 0.43 14.49
N ARG A 236 -3.48 1.35 13.65
CA ARG A 236 -3.79 1.36 12.23
C ARG A 236 -2.99 0.28 11.54
N ASP A 237 -3.66 -0.73 11.02
CA ASP A 237 -3.08 -1.80 10.21
C ASP A 237 -3.66 -1.78 8.79
N HIS A 238 -2.81 -1.78 7.78
CA HIS A 238 -3.24 -1.79 6.40
C HIS A 238 -2.28 -2.54 5.47
N ILE A 239 -2.72 -2.75 4.24
CA ILE A 239 -2.01 -3.45 3.17
C ILE A 239 -2.04 -2.61 1.89
N HIS A 240 -1.08 -2.85 1.00
CA HIS A 240 -1.13 -2.44 -0.40
C HIS A 240 -1.19 -3.63 -1.35
N TRP A 241 -1.53 -3.38 -2.61
CA TRP A 241 -1.95 -4.40 -3.57
C TRP A 241 -0.98 -5.60 -3.72
N ASN A 242 0.32 -5.37 -3.62
CA ASN A 242 1.34 -6.40 -3.83
C ASN A 242 2.02 -6.84 -2.51
N ASN A 243 1.34 -6.63 -1.39
CA ASN A 243 1.84 -7.02 -0.07
C ASN A 243 1.73 -8.53 0.20
N LEU A 244 1.14 -9.32 -0.70
CA LEU A 244 1.07 -10.78 -0.56
C LEU A 244 2.13 -11.46 -1.43
N SER A 245 2.84 -12.44 -0.86
CA SER A 245 3.76 -13.28 -1.62
C SER A 245 3.02 -14.16 -2.63
N LYS A 246 3.73 -14.56 -3.69
CA LYS A 246 3.28 -15.47 -4.75
C LYS A 246 2.76 -16.80 -4.24
N ASP A 247 3.45 -17.36 -3.25
CA ASP A 247 3.03 -18.60 -2.59
C ASP A 247 1.92 -18.38 -1.55
N LYS A 248 1.55 -17.12 -1.31
CA LYS A 248 0.48 -16.63 -0.42
C LYS A 248 0.72 -16.93 1.06
N LYS A 249 1.97 -17.20 1.43
CA LYS A 249 2.36 -17.54 2.79
C LYS A 249 3.05 -16.40 3.52
N ALA A 250 3.20 -15.24 2.91
CA ALA A 250 3.74 -14.06 3.57
C ALA A 250 2.97 -12.79 3.17
N LEU A 251 2.67 -11.97 4.16
CA LEU A 251 1.90 -10.73 4.04
C LEU A 251 2.72 -9.57 4.62
N LEU A 252 2.95 -8.54 3.82
CA LEU A 252 3.47 -7.26 4.27
C LEU A 252 2.34 -6.43 4.87
N VAL A 253 2.57 -5.87 6.05
CA VAL A 253 1.59 -5.08 6.79
C VAL A 253 2.23 -3.75 7.09
N ILE A 254 1.51 -2.66 6.83
CA ILE A 254 1.90 -1.35 7.31
C ILE A 254 1.16 -1.10 8.60
N SER A 255 1.90 -0.77 9.66
CA SER A 255 1.35 -0.61 10.99
C SER A 255 2.01 0.51 11.77
N ASP A 256 1.21 1.29 12.49
CA ASP A 256 1.68 2.26 13.49
C ASP A 256 1.66 1.71 14.92
N ARG A 257 1.69 0.37 15.07
CA ARG A 257 1.91 -0.29 16.37
C ARG A 257 3.23 0.17 17.00
N PRO A 258 3.25 0.55 18.29
CA PRO A 258 4.44 1.11 18.94
C PRO A 258 5.39 0.05 19.52
N ASP A 259 5.00 -1.23 19.52
CA ASP A 259 5.76 -2.33 20.09
C ASP A 259 6.55 -3.10 19.00
N GLY A 260 7.01 -4.33 19.27
CA GLY A 260 7.55 -5.22 18.24
C GLY A 260 8.83 -4.76 17.50
N GLY A 261 9.51 -3.72 18.00
CA GLY A 261 10.67 -3.12 17.35
C GLY A 261 10.34 -1.96 16.39
N SER A 262 9.15 -1.36 16.52
CA SER A 262 8.78 -0.16 15.79
C SER A 262 9.83 0.96 15.89
N LEU A 263 9.99 1.71 14.81
CA LEU A 263 10.87 2.88 14.76
C LEU A 263 10.11 4.21 14.91
N GLY A 264 8.78 4.16 14.94
CA GLY A 264 7.87 5.30 15.01
C GLY A 264 7.05 5.47 13.74
N GLY A 265 6.03 6.32 13.77
CA GLY A 265 5.13 6.52 12.63
C GLY A 265 4.47 5.21 12.18
N SER A 266 4.30 5.03 10.86
CA SER A 266 3.87 3.77 10.26
C SER A 266 5.07 3.04 9.67
N ASP A 267 5.34 1.84 10.17
CA ASP A 267 6.42 0.96 9.75
C ASP A 267 5.91 -0.14 8.80
N GLU A 268 6.80 -0.73 8.00
CA GLU A 268 6.58 -1.98 7.25
C GLU A 268 6.93 -3.21 8.10
N TRP A 269 6.05 -4.20 8.06
CA TRP A 269 6.12 -5.45 8.82
C TRP A 269 5.86 -6.64 7.91
N ILE A 270 6.28 -7.84 8.32
CA ILE A 270 5.97 -9.09 7.62
C ILE A 270 5.35 -10.13 8.56
N SER A 271 4.21 -10.68 8.17
CA SER A 271 3.60 -11.87 8.79
C SER A 271 3.73 -13.08 7.86
N ARG A 272 3.80 -14.28 8.44
CA ARG A 272 3.86 -15.54 7.69
C ARG A 272 2.75 -16.49 8.09
N MET A 273 2.20 -17.18 7.10
CA MET A 273 1.18 -18.20 7.29
C MET A 273 1.85 -19.56 7.53
N ASN A 274 1.42 -20.26 8.58
CA ASN A 274 1.86 -21.63 8.85
C ASN A 274 1.07 -22.66 8.01
N GLU A 275 1.42 -23.94 8.11
CA GLU A 275 0.75 -25.03 7.36
C GLU A 275 -0.73 -25.22 7.71
N LYS A 276 -1.17 -24.72 8.86
CA LYS A 276 -2.57 -24.75 9.30
C LYS A 276 -3.39 -23.58 8.77
N GLY A 277 -2.76 -22.65 8.05
CA GLY A 277 -3.43 -21.44 7.54
C GLY A 277 -3.48 -20.29 8.55
N GLU A 278 -2.69 -20.35 9.63
CA GLU A 278 -2.69 -19.33 10.68
C GLU A 278 -1.55 -18.33 10.44
N TRP A 279 -1.87 -17.04 10.48
CA TRP A 279 -0.90 -15.96 10.37
C TRP A 279 -0.14 -15.74 11.68
N SER A 280 1.18 -15.60 11.59
CA SER A 280 2.04 -15.19 12.70
C SER A 280 1.82 -13.73 13.08
N THR A 281 2.23 -13.33 14.27
CA THR A 281 2.40 -11.90 14.57
C THR A 281 3.40 -11.28 13.58
N PRO A 282 3.11 -10.10 12.99
CA PRO A 282 4.03 -9.41 12.10
C PRO A 282 5.35 -9.06 12.80
N ILE A 283 6.46 -9.17 12.05
CA ILE A 283 7.82 -8.81 12.49
C ILE A 283 8.24 -7.54 11.75
N ASN A 284 8.77 -6.54 12.48
CA ASN A 284 9.23 -5.28 11.89
C ASN A 284 10.40 -5.52 10.90
N LEU A 285 10.39 -4.86 9.74
CA LEU A 285 11.43 -5.02 8.72
C LEU A 285 12.75 -4.27 9.04
N GLY A 286 12.79 -3.54 10.15
CA GLY A 286 13.98 -2.88 10.66
C GLY A 286 14.40 -1.63 9.89
N PRO A 287 15.48 -0.95 10.33
CA PRO A 287 15.83 0.41 9.91
C PRO A 287 16.35 0.54 8.47
N THR A 288 16.50 -0.57 7.74
CA THR A 288 16.84 -0.52 6.32
C THR A 288 15.62 -0.12 5.49
N VAL A 289 14.43 -0.62 5.84
CA VAL A 289 13.16 -0.26 5.21
C VAL A 289 12.52 0.89 5.98
N ASN A 290 12.41 0.72 7.29
CA ASN A 290 11.68 1.61 8.17
C ASN A 290 12.50 2.83 8.59
N SER A 291 11.81 3.89 8.97
CA SER A 291 12.39 5.10 9.55
C SER A 291 11.57 5.55 10.77
N SER A 292 11.92 6.67 11.38
CA SER A 292 11.07 7.25 12.44
C SER A 292 9.82 7.96 11.91
N GLY A 293 9.56 7.84 10.62
CA GLY A 293 8.49 8.51 9.89
C GLY A 293 7.38 7.53 9.50
N ASN A 294 6.55 7.92 8.53
CA ASN A 294 5.59 7.04 7.88
C ASN A 294 6.23 6.53 6.59
N GLU A 295 6.46 5.22 6.57
CA GLU A 295 6.60 4.44 5.37
C GLU A 295 5.23 4.29 4.69
N ILE A 296 5.17 4.52 3.38
CA ILE A 296 3.93 4.58 2.61
C ILE A 296 4.12 3.73 1.35
N CYS A 297 3.35 2.64 1.26
CA CYS A 297 3.31 1.79 0.07
C CYS A 297 4.69 1.27 -0.38
N TRP A 298 5.50 0.67 0.50
CA TRP A 298 6.68 -0.03 0.00
C TRP A 298 6.28 -1.31 -0.71
N VAL A 299 6.46 -1.29 -2.02
CA VAL A 299 6.13 -2.36 -2.93
C VAL A 299 7.40 -3.12 -3.31
N PRO A 300 7.46 -4.45 -3.16
CA PRO A 300 8.52 -5.24 -3.77
C PRO A 300 8.45 -5.13 -5.30
N THR A 301 9.61 -4.98 -5.92
CA THR A 301 9.77 -4.86 -7.37
C THR A 301 10.16 -6.24 -7.94
N PRO A 302 9.94 -6.50 -9.24
CA PRO A 302 10.27 -7.79 -9.84
C PRO A 302 11.73 -8.21 -9.63
N ASP A 303 12.67 -7.26 -9.63
CA ASP A 303 14.09 -7.53 -9.34
C ASP A 303 14.43 -7.79 -7.86
N GLY A 304 13.43 -7.88 -6.99
CA GLY A 304 13.60 -8.13 -5.56
C GLY A 304 14.02 -6.90 -4.75
N SER A 305 13.95 -5.70 -5.33
CA SER A 305 14.13 -4.44 -4.61
C SER A 305 12.81 -3.96 -4.02
N PHE A 306 12.82 -2.82 -3.33
CA PHE A 306 11.60 -2.16 -2.86
C PHE A 306 11.52 -0.74 -3.42
N MET A 307 10.31 -0.35 -3.81
CA MET A 307 9.98 1.00 -4.23
C MET A 307 8.79 1.49 -3.42
N GLY A 308 8.77 2.75 -3.01
CA GLY A 308 7.63 3.28 -2.26
C GLY A 308 7.76 4.76 -2.01
N ALA A 309 6.78 5.34 -1.32
CA ALA A 309 6.87 6.70 -0.80
C ALA A 309 7.28 6.65 0.68
N THR A 310 7.98 7.67 1.14
CA THR A 310 8.32 7.81 2.57
C THR A 310 8.34 9.28 2.93
N ASN A 311 7.95 9.59 4.15
CA ASN A 311 8.12 10.94 4.69
C ASN A 311 9.47 11.11 5.43
N ARG A 312 10.41 10.17 5.27
CA ARG A 312 11.76 10.23 5.84
C ARG A 312 12.40 11.60 5.57
N SER A 313 12.92 12.22 6.64
CA SER A 313 13.53 13.55 6.56
C SER A 313 14.61 13.62 5.48
N GLY A 314 14.54 14.66 4.64
CA GLY A 314 15.48 14.89 3.55
C GLY A 314 15.16 14.20 2.21
N LEU A 315 14.12 13.37 2.15
CA LEU A 315 13.72 12.66 0.91
C LEU A 315 12.59 13.34 0.12
N GLY A 316 11.93 14.36 0.69
CA GLY A 316 10.84 15.07 0.04
C GLY A 316 9.52 14.31 0.13
N GLN A 317 8.45 14.99 0.55
CA GLN A 317 7.14 14.37 0.70
C GLN A 317 6.52 14.05 -0.66
N GLY A 318 5.89 12.88 -0.76
CA GLY A 318 5.22 12.39 -1.96
C GLY A 318 6.14 12.33 -3.17
N ALA A 319 7.37 11.87 -2.97
CA ALA A 319 8.22 11.40 -4.04
C ALA A 319 8.46 9.90 -3.86
N LEU A 320 8.53 9.19 -4.97
CA LEU A 320 8.84 7.77 -5.00
C LEU A 320 10.35 7.57 -4.81
N HIS A 321 10.69 6.57 -4.02
CA HIS A 321 12.05 6.20 -3.67
C HIS A 321 12.28 4.72 -3.88
N PHE A 322 13.51 4.36 -4.25
CA PHE A 322 13.98 2.98 -4.35
C PHE A 322 14.98 2.66 -3.25
N VAL A 323 14.84 1.49 -2.66
CA VAL A 323 15.80 0.90 -1.73
C VAL A 323 16.29 -0.39 -2.35
N LYS A 324 17.57 -0.42 -2.72
CA LYS A 324 18.22 -1.58 -3.31
C LYS A 324 19.08 -2.28 -2.27
N GLY A 325 18.60 -3.39 -1.74
CA GLY A 325 19.36 -4.12 -0.75
C GLY A 325 18.80 -5.47 -0.42
N THR A 326 19.68 -6.35 0.02
CA THR A 326 19.34 -7.54 0.78
C THR A 326 18.89 -7.07 2.17
N VAL A 327 17.65 -6.62 2.31
CA VAL A 327 16.98 -6.54 3.63
C VAL A 327 16.73 -7.98 4.14
N LEU A 328 17.57 -8.95 3.74
CA LEU A 328 17.17 -10.26 3.24
C LEU A 328 16.41 -10.08 1.90
N THR A 329 16.69 -10.86 0.86
CA THR A 329 15.56 -11.42 0.10
C THR A 329 14.64 -11.93 1.19
N LEU A 330 13.56 -11.22 1.53
CA LEU A 330 12.62 -11.58 2.60
C LEU A 330 12.46 -13.10 2.50
N GLN A 331 13.10 -13.90 3.35
CA GLN A 331 13.48 -15.25 2.93
C GLN A 331 12.20 -16.06 2.63
N GLY A 332 11.97 -16.48 1.39
CA GLY A 332 10.69 -17.08 0.97
C GLY A 332 9.51 -16.12 0.78
N PHE A 333 9.75 -14.83 0.52
CA PHE A 333 8.78 -13.90 -0.05
C PHE A 333 9.24 -13.63 -1.48
N GLU A 334 8.60 -14.31 -2.43
CA GLU A 334 8.62 -13.89 -3.81
C GLU A 334 7.35 -13.07 -4.00
N ALA A 335 7.44 -11.82 -4.45
CA ALA A 335 6.24 -11.11 -4.89
C ALA A 335 5.59 -11.93 -6.02
N ASP A 336 4.27 -11.82 -6.20
CA ASP A 336 3.59 -12.41 -7.36
C ASP A 336 3.93 -11.61 -8.62
N THR A 337 5.22 -11.61 -8.97
CA THR A 337 5.75 -10.98 -10.16
C THR A 337 6.50 -12.02 -11.01
N ALA A 338 6.42 -11.91 -12.33
CA ALA A 338 7.23 -12.69 -13.25
C ALA A 338 8.69 -12.24 -13.15
N ALA A 339 9.59 -13.05 -13.74
CA ALA A 339 11.05 -12.97 -13.63
C ALA A 339 11.65 -11.54 -13.46
N PRO A 340 12.74 -11.40 -12.68
CA PRO A 340 13.26 -10.11 -12.27
C PRO A 340 13.61 -9.17 -13.43
N ILE A 341 12.82 -8.11 -13.57
CA ILE A 341 13.11 -6.97 -14.45
C ILE A 341 13.92 -5.96 -13.64
N ASN A 342 15.14 -5.67 -14.08
CA ASN A 342 15.98 -4.64 -13.47
C ASN A 342 15.40 -3.25 -13.73
N ILE A 343 14.70 -2.72 -12.73
CA ILE A 343 13.99 -1.44 -12.79
C ILE A 343 14.90 -0.22 -12.67
N PHE A 344 16.19 -0.41 -12.35
CA PHE A 344 17.17 0.68 -12.19
C PHE A 344 17.78 1.18 -13.50
N LYS A 345 17.44 0.58 -14.65
CA LYS A 345 17.82 1.15 -15.96
C LYS A 345 16.85 2.28 -16.32
N ILE A 346 16.96 3.35 -15.56
CA ILE A 346 16.36 4.64 -15.84
C ILE A 346 17.46 5.44 -16.55
N GLN A 347 17.25 5.80 -17.82
CA GLN A 347 18.26 6.54 -18.61
C GLN A 347 18.22 8.04 -18.30
#